data_AF-A0A834ZZS9-F1
#
_entry.id   AF-A0A834ZZS9-F1
#
_cell.length_a   1.000
_cell.length_b   1.000
_cell.length_c   1.000
_cell.angle_alpha   90.00
_cell.angle_beta   90.00
_cell.angle_gamma   90.00
#
_symmetry.space_group_name_H-M   'P 1'
#
loop_
_entity.id
_entity.type
_entity.pdbx_description
1 polymer ?
#
loop_
_entity_poly.entity_id
_entity_poly.type
_entity_poly.pdbx_seq_one_letter_code
_entity_poly.pdbx_strand_id
1 'polypeptide(L)'
;MAAKGRLVDWTGKLNCKFLAYSTCKTTKAGIGGPLVDLSGKFMGMNFYEKNVGTPFLWCTEILSVLASFKKERYDFLSGYSSVCHEKYLGFYNIL
;
A
#
# COMPACT_ATOMS: atom_id res chain seq x y z
N MET A 1 -2.94 -16.11 9.64
CA MET A 1 -2.28 -17.13 8.81
C MET A 1 -1.90 -16.47 7.49
N ALA A 2 -0.66 -16.67 7.02
CA ALA A 2 -0.23 -16.25 5.69
C ALA A 2 -0.45 -17.40 4.70
N ALA A 3 -0.77 -17.07 3.45
CA ALA A 3 -0.91 -18.05 2.38
C ALA A 3 0.08 -17.71 1.26
N LYS A 4 0.73 -18.75 0.72
CA LYS A 4 1.68 -18.61 -0.39
C LYS A 4 0.92 -18.56 -1.71
N GLY A 5 1.39 -17.70 -2.61
CA GLY A 5 0.88 -17.60 -3.98
C GLY A 5 1.98 -17.26 -4.97
N ARG A 6 1.61 -17.18 -6.24
CA ARG A 6 2.43 -16.65 -7.33
C ARG A 6 1.70 -15.47 -7.96
N LEU A 7 2.43 -14.50 -8.50
CA LEU A 7 1.85 -13.48 -9.36
C LEU A 7 1.24 -14.11 -10.60
N VAL A 8 0.19 -13.49 -11.11
CA VAL A 8 -0.51 -13.91 -12.32
C VAL A 8 -0.81 -12.68 -13.18
N ASP A 9 -0.94 -12.90 -14.48
CA ASP A 9 -1.14 -11.89 -15.51
C ASP A 9 -2.63 -11.63 -15.82
N TRP A 10 -3.52 -12.52 -15.40
CA TRP A 10 -4.95 -12.30 -15.55
C TRP A 10 -5.48 -11.22 -14.60
N THR A 11 -6.60 -10.62 -14.99
CA THR A 11 -7.30 -9.60 -14.22
C THR A 11 -8.62 -10.14 -13.66
N GLY A 12 -9.15 -9.44 -12.67
CA GLY A 12 -10.41 -9.76 -12.01
C GLY A 12 -11.52 -8.76 -12.34
N LYS A 13 -12.62 -8.85 -11.59
CA LYS A 13 -13.80 -8.00 -11.73
C LYS A 13 -13.56 -6.55 -11.26
N LEU A 14 -12.50 -6.31 -10.47
CA LEU A 14 -12.21 -4.99 -9.94
C LEU A 14 -11.62 -4.08 -11.03
N ASN A 15 -12.27 -2.93 -11.27
CA ASN A 15 -11.90 -1.97 -12.32
C ASN A 15 -10.74 -1.01 -11.92
N CYS A 16 -9.76 -1.50 -11.14
CA CYS A 16 -8.62 -0.70 -10.71
C CYS A 16 -7.36 -1.18 -11.43
N LYS A 17 -6.79 -0.32 -12.30
CA LYS A 17 -5.60 -0.62 -13.12
C LYS A 17 -4.32 -0.86 -12.31
N PHE A 18 -4.31 -0.42 -11.06
CA PHE A 18 -3.18 -0.57 -10.16
C PHE A 18 -3.16 -1.92 -9.43
N LEU A 19 -4.24 -2.70 -9.54
CA LEU A 19 -4.31 -4.01 -8.91
C LEU A 19 -3.52 -5.04 -9.71
N ALA A 20 -2.61 -5.71 -9.00
CA ALA A 20 -2.03 -6.96 -9.44
C ALA A 20 -2.76 -8.13 -8.79
N TYR A 21 -2.60 -9.32 -9.35
CA TYR A 21 -3.28 -10.52 -8.89
C TYR A 21 -2.27 -11.58 -8.50
N SER A 22 -2.67 -12.42 -7.54
CA SER A 22 -1.92 -13.61 -7.16
C SER A 22 -2.83 -14.83 -7.05
N THR A 23 -2.25 -16.02 -7.19
CA THR A 23 -2.94 -17.29 -6.94
C THR A 23 -3.31 -17.51 -5.47
N CYS A 24 -2.85 -16.63 -4.56
CA CYS A 24 -3.20 -16.70 -3.15
C CYS A 24 -4.72 -16.57 -2.98
N LYS A 25 -5.29 -17.27 -1.99
CA LYS A 25 -6.71 -17.13 -1.62
C LYS A 25 -6.80 -16.53 -0.23
N THR A 26 -7.35 -15.32 -0.18
CA THR A 26 -7.70 -14.64 1.07
C THR A 26 -9.21 -14.69 1.30
N THR A 27 -9.62 -14.51 2.55
CA THR A 27 -11.02 -14.28 2.90
C THR A 27 -11.30 -12.78 2.99
N LYS A 28 -12.56 -12.39 3.17
CA LYS A 28 -12.90 -10.98 3.44
C LYS A 28 -12.15 -10.42 4.66
N ALA A 29 -11.81 -11.25 5.64
CA ALA A 29 -11.07 -10.83 6.82
C ALA A 29 -9.60 -10.47 6.51
N GLY A 30 -9.07 -10.88 5.36
CA GLY A 30 -7.69 -10.55 4.96
C GLY A 30 -7.57 -9.27 4.13
N ILE A 31 -8.68 -8.55 3.89
CA ILE A 31 -8.64 -7.22 3.25
C ILE A 31 -7.84 -6.28 4.15
N GLY A 32 -6.97 -5.46 3.55
CA GLY A 32 -6.12 -4.55 4.31
C GLY A 32 -4.92 -5.23 4.97
N GLY A 33 -4.87 -6.57 4.97
CA GLY A 33 -3.74 -7.33 5.47
C GLY A 33 -2.50 -7.20 4.58
N PRO A 34 -1.30 -7.38 5.13
CA PRO A 34 -0.06 -7.25 4.38
C PRO A 34 0.10 -8.36 3.34
N LEU A 35 0.58 -8.00 2.16
CA LEU A 35 1.25 -8.89 1.23
C LEU A 35 2.74 -8.83 1.53
N VAL A 36 3.36 -9.99 1.73
CA VAL A 36 4.80 -10.11 2.01
C VAL A 36 5.47 -11.11 1.07
N ASP A 37 6.76 -10.92 0.83
CA ASP A 37 7.59 -11.92 0.15
C ASP A 37 7.95 -13.11 1.07
N LEU A 38 8.73 -14.07 0.56
CA LEU A 38 9.14 -15.26 1.32
C LEU A 38 10.05 -14.94 2.53
N SER A 39 10.67 -13.76 2.52
CA SER A 39 11.49 -13.21 3.60
C SER A 39 10.67 -12.39 4.61
N GLY A 40 9.35 -12.23 4.37
CA GLY A 40 8.48 -11.41 5.21
C GLY A 40 8.55 -9.91 4.91
N LYS A 41 9.24 -9.49 3.85
CA LYS A 41 9.29 -8.08 3.45
C LYS A 41 7.92 -7.64 2.95
N PHE A 42 7.45 -6.49 3.43
CA PHE A 42 6.21 -5.88 2.97
C PHE A 42 6.30 -5.48 1.48
N MET A 43 5.38 -6.02 0.69
CA MET A 43 5.29 -5.80 -0.76
C MET A 43 4.00 -5.08 -1.16
N GLY A 44 2.97 -5.11 -0.31
CA GLY A 44 1.69 -4.50 -0.64
C GLY A 44 0.57 -4.82 0.34
N MET A 45 -0.66 -4.59 -0.09
CA MET A 45 -1.86 -4.80 0.73
C MET A 45 -2.92 -5.57 -0.04
N ASN A 46 -3.50 -6.57 0.62
CA ASN A 46 -4.47 -7.48 0.02
C ASN A 46 -5.86 -6.84 -0.11
N PHE A 47 -6.53 -7.18 -1.20
CA PHE A 47 -7.96 -6.97 -1.44
C PHE A 47 -8.65 -8.33 -1.54
N TYR A 48 -9.97 -8.33 -1.61
CA TYR A 48 -10.74 -9.55 -1.71
C TYR A 48 -11.48 -9.63 -3.04
N GLU A 49 -11.28 -10.74 -3.74
CA GLU A 49 -12.11 -11.14 -4.87
C GLU A 49 -12.42 -12.64 -4.77
N LYS A 50 -13.65 -13.02 -5.12
CA LYS A 50 -14.15 -14.38 -4.87
C LYS A 50 -13.58 -15.43 -5.84
N ASN A 51 -13.32 -15.04 -7.10
CA ASN A 51 -13.27 -16.01 -8.20
C ASN A 51 -11.87 -16.22 -8.81
N VAL A 52 -10.97 -15.24 -8.70
CA VAL A 52 -9.81 -15.15 -9.60
C VAL A 52 -8.47 -15.15 -8.84
N GLY A 53 -8.51 -15.27 -7.51
CA GLY A 53 -7.36 -15.16 -6.61
C GLY A 53 -7.44 -13.93 -5.72
N THR A 54 -6.31 -13.51 -5.17
CA THR A 54 -6.23 -12.34 -4.27
C THR A 54 -5.66 -11.16 -5.04
N PRO A 55 -6.48 -10.14 -5.34
CA PRO A 55 -5.98 -8.86 -5.81
C PRO A 55 -5.19 -8.16 -4.71
N PHE A 56 -4.21 -7.37 -5.08
CA PHE A 56 -3.42 -6.58 -4.14
C PHE A 56 -2.91 -5.29 -4.80
N LEU A 57 -2.61 -4.30 -3.96
CA LEU A 57 -1.88 -3.09 -4.37
C LEU A 57 -0.43 -3.20 -3.93
N TRP A 58 0.49 -2.78 -4.79
CA TRP A 58 1.89 -2.62 -4.45
C TRP A 58 2.12 -1.50 -3.44
N CYS A 59 3.18 -1.61 -2.65
CA CYS A 59 3.63 -0.53 -1.75
C CYS A 59 3.84 0.79 -2.48
N THR A 60 4.33 0.77 -3.73
CA THR A 60 4.58 1.97 -4.53
C THR A 60 3.30 2.79 -4.71
N GLU A 61 2.19 2.14 -5.06
CA GLU A 61 0.89 2.79 -5.24
C GLU A 61 0.33 3.30 -3.91
N ILE A 62 0.49 2.52 -2.84
CA ILE A 62 0.09 2.93 -1.48
C ILE A 62 0.86 4.18 -1.05
N LEU A 63 2.18 4.22 -1.28
CA LEU A 63 3.03 5.36 -0.94
C LEU A 63 2.67 6.60 -1.75
N SER A 64 2.35 6.46 -3.04
CA SER A 64 1.88 7.57 -3.88
C SER A 64 0.60 8.21 -3.33
N VAL A 65 -0.37 7.39 -2.90
CA VAL A 65 -1.60 7.87 -2.25
C VAL A 65 -1.30 8.51 -0.88
N LEU A 66 -0.43 7.90 -0.07
CA LEU A 66 -0.06 8.49 1.22
C LEU A 66 0.70 9.82 1.06
N ALA A 67 1.49 9.98 -0.01
CA ALA A 67 2.20 11.20 -0.30
C ALA A 67 1.26 12.36 -0.70
N SER A 68 0.12 12.08 -1.37
CA SER A 68 -0.85 13.13 -1.68
C SER A 68 -1.45 13.75 -0.41
N PHE A 69 -1.74 12.93 0.61
CA PHE A 69 -2.20 13.44 1.91
C PHE A 69 -1.13 14.22 2.69
N LYS A 70 0.16 13.95 2.45
CA LYS A 70 1.25 14.77 3.01
C LYS A 70 1.36 16.13 2.34
N LYS A 71 1.14 16.19 1.02
CA LYS A 71 1.10 17.46 0.27
C LYS A 71 -0.04 18.35 0.77
N GLU A 72 -1.23 17.78 0.98
CA GLU A 72 -2.36 18.48 1.58
C GLU A 72 -2.03 19.05 2.98
N ARG A 73 -1.20 18.34 3.77
CA ARG A 73 -0.67 18.85 5.05
C ARG A 73 0.40 19.92 4.89
N TYR A 74 1.28 19.84 3.90
CA TYR A 74 2.26 20.91 3.65
C TYR A 74 1.62 22.16 3.06
N ASP A 75 0.58 22.04 2.24
CA ASP A 75 -0.21 23.17 1.75
C ASP A 75 -1.05 23.80 2.88
N PHE A 76 -1.54 22.98 3.82
CA PHE A 76 -2.19 23.47 5.06
C PHE A 76 -1.20 24.11 6.04
N LEU A 77 -0.01 23.52 6.21
CA LEU A 77 1.04 24.02 7.11
C LEU A 77 1.87 25.16 6.51
N SER A 78 1.97 25.32 5.19
CA SER A 78 2.60 26.49 4.56
C SER A 78 1.80 27.77 4.82
N GLY A 79 0.49 27.65 5.05
CA GLY A 79 -0.34 28.71 5.64
C GLY A 79 -0.05 29.00 7.12
N TYR A 80 0.63 28.10 7.84
CA TYR A 80 1.00 28.23 9.26
C TYR A 80 2.51 28.47 9.48
N SER A 81 3.34 28.18 8.48
CA SER A 81 4.81 28.21 8.52
C SER A 81 5.40 29.58 8.15
N SER A 82 4.81 30.65 8.64
CA SER A 82 5.59 31.83 9.08
C SER A 82 6.07 31.68 10.53
N VAL A 83 5.74 30.57 11.22
CA VAL A 83 5.93 30.48 12.69
C VAL A 83 6.94 29.44 13.21
N CYS A 84 7.27 28.32 12.53
CA CYS A 84 8.16 27.31 13.17
C CYS A 84 9.10 26.55 12.20
N HIS A 85 10.20 27.19 11.82
CA HIS A 85 11.32 26.56 11.11
C HIS A 85 12.31 25.95 12.13
N GLU A 86 12.05 24.75 12.72
CA GLU A 86 13.13 23.97 13.40
C GLU A 86 12.81 22.53 13.91
N LYS A 87 11.99 21.68 13.24
CA LYS A 87 11.74 20.30 13.78
C LYS A 87 11.83 19.11 12.83
N TYR A 88 12.35 19.25 11.61
CA TYR A 88 12.28 18.17 10.60
C TYR A 88 13.59 17.44 10.26
N LEU A 89 14.68 17.64 11.02
CA LEU A 89 15.94 16.90 10.81
C LEU A 89 16.01 15.54 11.54
N GLY A 90 14.98 15.13 12.29
CA GLY A 90 15.02 13.92 13.14
C GLY A 90 14.65 12.58 12.49
N PHE A 91 14.13 12.55 11.25
CA PHE A 91 13.59 11.30 10.67
C PHE A 91 14.49 10.60 9.64
N TYR A 92 15.63 11.19 9.25
CA TYR A 92 16.52 10.63 8.23
C TYR A 92 17.56 9.62 8.77
N ASN A 93 17.52 9.24 10.05
CA ASN A 93 18.51 8.34 10.68
C ASN A 93 17.95 6.99 11.18
N ILE A 94 16.89 6.44 10.55
CA ILE A 94 16.42 5.05 10.83
C ILE A 94 16.33 4.23 9.53
N LEU A 95 17.31 4.39 8.64
CA LEU A 95 17.63 3.40 7.60
C LEU A 95 19.15 3.19 7.56
#